data_AF-A0A0U4ECM8-F1
#
_entry.id   AF-A0A0U4ECM8-F1
#
_cell.length_a   1.000
_cell.length_b   1.000
_cell.length_c   1.000
_cell.angle_alpha   90.00
_cell.angle_beta   90.00
_cell.angle_gamma   90.00
#
_symmetry.space_group_name_H-M   'P 1'
#
loop_
_entity.id
_entity.type
_entity.pdbx_description
1 polymer ?
#
loop_
_entity_poly.entity_id
_entity_poly.type
_entity_poly.pdbx_seq_one_letter_code
_entity_poly.pdbx_strand_id
1 'polypeptide(L)' 'MEDQFFVGWGTLTLINAGLAQGKNRSGLHWFFISFFLGPIATLALVILEKLPEEDENNNAE' A
#
# COMPACT_ATOMS: atom_id res chain seq x y z
N MET A 1 18.83 -1.08 29.67
CA MET A 1 18.56 -1.96 28.52
C MET A 1 18.00 -1.07 27.44
N GLU A 2 18.59 -1.09 26.25
CA GLU A 2 18.06 -0.34 25.10
C GLU A 2 16.97 -1.21 24.46
N ASP A 3 15.72 -0.77 24.58
CA ASP A 3 14.58 -1.47 23.97
C ASP A 3 14.59 -1.25 22.45
N GLN A 4 15.13 -2.21 21.70
CA GLN A 4 15.12 -2.14 20.24
C GLN A 4 13.74 -2.55 19.71
N PHE A 5 12.97 -1.58 19.21
CA PHE A 5 11.71 -1.83 18.51
C PHE A 5 12.00 -2.40 17.11
N PHE A 6 11.82 -3.72 16.97
CA PHE A 6 11.90 -4.39 15.68
C PHE A 6 10.51 -4.46 15.03
N VAL A 7 10.31 -3.69 13.97
CA VAL A 7 9.11 -3.82 13.11
C VAL A 7 9.42 -4.87 12.05
N GLY A 8 8.80 -6.04 12.19
CA GLY A 8 9.01 -7.15 11.24
C GLY A 8 8.46 -6.85 9.84
N TRP A 9 8.96 -7.60 8.86
CA TRP A 9 8.58 -7.44 7.46
C TRP A 9 7.06 -7.56 7.23
N GLY A 10 6.36 -8.47 7.92
CA GLY A 10 4.90 -8.60 7.80
C GLY A 10 4.13 -7.36 8.26
N THR A 11 4.61 -6.69 9.31
CA THR A 11 4.01 -5.43 9.77
C THR A 11 4.28 -4.31 8.77
N LEU A 12 5.50 -4.23 8.22
CA LEU A 12 5.85 -3.25 7.19
C LEU A 12 5.00 -3.42 5.92
N THR A 13 4.76 -4.67 5.50
CA THR A 13 3.96 -4.96 4.30
C THR A 13 2.48 -4.65 4.52
N LEU A 14 1.97 -4.84 5.75
CA LEU A 14 0.63 -4.43 6.13
C LEU A 14 0.46 -2.91 6.15
N ILE A 15 1.46 -2.16 6.63
CA ILE A 15 1.47 -0.69 6.55
C ILE A 15 1.43 -0.23 5.09
N ASN A 16 2.25 -0.83 4.22
CA ASN A 16 2.23 -0.50 2.78
C ASN A 16 0.89 -0.83 2.12
N ALA A 17 0.21 -1.90 2.55
CA ALA A 17 -1.14 -2.23 2.10
C ALA A 17 -2.14 -1.14 2.47
N GLY A 18 -2.08 -0.62 3.70
CA GLY A 18 -2.91 0.51 4.15
C GLY A 18 -2.61 1.81 3.39
N LEU A 19 -1.32 2.12 3.16
CA LEU A 19 -0.90 3.26 2.34
C LEU A 19 -1.46 3.19 0.92
N ALA A 20 -1.52 1.99 0.34
CA ALA A 20 -2.11 1.80 -0.98
C ALA A 20 -3.62 2.03 -1.01
N GLN A 21 -4.35 1.57 0.01
CA GLN A 21 -5.80 1.83 0.13
C GLN A 21 -6.08 3.34 0.20
N GLY A 22 -5.28 4.09 0.96
CA GLY A 22 -5.38 5.56 1.03
C GLY A 22 -5.17 6.27 -0.31
N LYS A 23 -4.55 5.59 -1.28
CA LYS A 23 -4.30 6.09 -2.65
C LYS A 23 -5.29 5.52 -3.67
N ASN A 24 -6.43 5.01 -3.21
CA ASN A 24 -7.46 4.37 -4.04
C ASN A 24 -6.90 3.18 -4.85
N ARG A 25 -5.95 2.43 -4.25
CA ARG A 25 -5.38 1.20 -4.85
C ARG A 25 -5.70 -0.01 -3.99
N SER A 26 -5.76 -1.20 -4.60
CA SER A 26 -6.00 -2.45 -3.86
C SER A 26 -4.89 -2.72 -2.84
N GLY A 27 -5.23 -2.63 -1.55
CA GLY A 27 -4.28 -2.90 -0.46
C GLY A 27 -3.73 -4.32 -0.48
N LEU A 28 -4.55 -5.32 -0.84
CA LEU A 28 -4.13 -6.73 -0.85
C LEU A 28 -3.11 -7.02 -1.95
N HIS A 29 -3.26 -6.41 -3.13
CA HIS A 29 -2.22 -6.47 -4.16
C HIS A 29 -0.93 -5.84 -3.66
N TRP A 30 -1.00 -4.64 -3.07
CA TRP A 30 0.17 -3.95 -2.55
C TRP A 30 0.82 -4.61 -1.34
N PHE A 31 0.06 -5.38 -0.55
CA PHE A 31 0.58 -6.25 0.51
C PHE A 31 1.53 -7.29 -0.09
N PHE A 32 1.08 -8.08 -1.07
CA PHE A 32 1.91 -9.11 -1.68
C PHE A 32 3.08 -8.52 -2.48
N ILE A 33 2.84 -7.47 -3.25
CA ILE A 33 3.91 -6.74 -3.96
C ILE A 33 4.98 -6.29 -2.96
N SER A 34 4.59 -5.69 -1.84
CA SER A 34 5.54 -5.26 -0.80
C SER A 34 6.23 -6.42 -0.09
N PHE A 35 5.53 -7.55 0.10
CA PHE A 35 6.09 -8.72 0.77
C PHE A 35 7.21 -9.37 -0.04
N PHE A 36 7.11 -9.38 -1.37
CA PHE A 36 8.11 -9.98 -2.24
C PHE A 36 9.19 -8.99 -2.71
N LEU A 37 8.81 -7.74 -3.02
CA LEU A 37 9.73 -6.72 -3.57
C LEU A 37 10.32 -5.80 -2.50
N GLY A 38 9.82 -5.87 -1.26
CA GLY A 38 10.32 -5.11 -0.13
C GLY A 38 10.29 -3.59 -0.36
N PRO A 39 11.36 -2.86 -0.01
CA PRO A 39 11.40 -1.39 -0.11
C PRO A 39 11.16 -0.83 -1.53
N ILE A 40 11.44 -1.59 -2.59
CA ILE A 40 11.22 -1.14 -3.97
C ILE A 40 9.73 -0.91 -4.24
N ALA A 41 8.87 -1.81 -3.72
CA ALA A 41 7.42 -1.61 -3.79
C ALA A 41 6.99 -0.35 -3.05
N THR A 42 7.57 -0.09 -1.87
CA THR A 42 7.27 1.11 -1.09
C THR A 42 7.62 2.38 -1.84
N LEU A 43 8.80 2.43 -2.47
CA LEU A 43 9.22 3.58 -3.26
C LEU A 43 8.28 3.84 -4.44
N ALA A 44 7.92 2.78 -5.17
CA ALA A 44 6.93 2.88 -6.24
C ALA A 44 5.59 3.40 -5.69
N LEU A 45 5.12 2.85 -4.57
CA LEU A 45 3.86 3.26 -3.94
C LEU A 45 3.87 4.72 -3.50
N VAL A 46 4.98 5.22 -2.95
CA VAL A 46 5.11 6.61 -2.49
C VAL A 46 5.02 7.58 -3.67
N ILE A 47 5.70 7.29 -4.78
CA ILE A 47 5.80 8.20 -5.94
C ILE A 47 4.52 8.21 -6.78
N LEU A 48 3.81 7.08 -6.90
CA LEU A 48 2.58 7.00 -7.68
C LEU A 48 1.53 7.99 -7.18
N GLU A 49 0.73 8.61 -8.04
CA GLU A 49 -0.38 9.45 -7.55
C GLU A 49 -1.57 8.60 -7.07
N LYS A 50 -2.46 9.23 -6.27
CA LYS A 50 -3.75 8.65 -5.86
C LYS A 50 -4.59 8.42 -7.13
N LEU A 51 -5.17 7.23 -7.26
CA LEU A 51 -6.09 6.96 -8.38
C LEU A 51 -7.37 7.77 -8.24
N PRO A 52 -7.99 8.20 -9.36
CA PRO A 52 -9.31 8.81 -9.33
C PRO A 52 -10.32 7.85 -8.70
N GLU A 53 -11.31 8.41 -8.01
CA GLU A 53 -12.40 7.63 -7.46
C GLU A 53 -13.28 7.13 -8.61
N GLU A 54 -13.75 5.89 -8.54
CA GLU A 54 -14.71 5.39 -9.53
C GLU A 54 -16.04 6.12 -9.31
N ASP A 55 -16.39 7.00 -10.26
CA ASP A 55 -17.69 7.65 -10.28
C ASP A 55 -18.77 6.63 -10.67
N GLU A 56 -19.48 6.12 -9.66
CA GLU A 56 -20.62 5.20 -9.81
C GLU A 56 -21.69 5.72 -10.81
N ASN A 57 -21.73 7.04 -11.00
CA ASN A 57 -22.68 7.75 -11.86
C ASN A 57 -22.49 7.50 -13.37
N ASN A 58 -21.33 6.99 -13.80
CA ASN A 58 -21.02 6.75 -15.22
C ASN A 58 -21.63 5.44 -15.78
N ASN A 59 -22.22 4.60 -14.93
CA ASN A 59 -22.81 3.31 -15.31
C ASN A 59 -24.35 3.32 -15.30
N ALA A 60 -24.97 4.47 -15.06
CA ALA A 60 -26.42 4.62 -14.90
C ALA A 60 -27.14 5.15 -16.16
N GLU A 61 -26.44 5.29 -17.29
CA GLU A 61 -26.99 5.74 -18.59
C GLU A 61 -27.26 4.59 -19.57
#